data_AF-A0AAV4FMT9-F1
#
_entry.id   AF-A0AAV4FMT9-F1
#
_cell.length_a   1.000
_cell.length_b   1.000
_cell.length_c   1.000
_cell.angle_alpha   90.00
_cell.angle_beta   90.00
_cell.angle_gamma   90.00
#
_symmetry.space_group_name_H-M   'P 1'
#
loop_
_entity.id
_entity.type
_entity.pdbx_description
1 polymer ?
#
loop_
_entity_poly.entity_id
_entity_poly.type
_entity_poly.pdbx_seq_one_letter_code
_entity_poly.pdbx_strand_id
1 'polypeptide(L)'
;MFEPRGPKRLSDIVPSDETWFTFFIIPPKRLWVDGQGDRPVVLRLGFQSRKRMFTVFFNCSGPLEVDILHQDTTTTATYYVQNALSQVKSAINEQRPKVSTSRALLLHGNAGPHKARATTPSLQELGIQVLPYPAYSPCDF
;
A
#
# COMPACT_ATOMS: atom_id res chain seq x y z
N MET A 1 -20.94 -19.49 16.97
CA MET A 1 -20.10 -19.43 18.18
C MET A 1 -19.21 -18.21 18.04
N PHE A 2 -19.47 -17.13 18.77
CA PHE A 2 -18.72 -15.86 18.64
C PHE A 2 -17.53 -15.82 19.59
N GLU A 3 -16.46 -15.17 19.12
CA GLU A 3 -15.04 -15.29 19.49
C GLU A 3 -14.65 -14.71 20.88
N PRO A 4 -13.51 -15.14 21.46
CA PRO A 4 -12.95 -14.65 22.74
C PRO A 4 -12.52 -13.17 22.78
N ARG A 5 -12.84 -12.40 21.74
CA ARG A 5 -12.51 -10.98 21.58
C ARG A 5 -13.83 -10.29 21.28
N GLY A 6 -14.19 -9.25 22.04
CA GLY A 6 -15.44 -8.48 21.82
C GLY A 6 -15.65 -8.03 20.37
N PRO A 7 -16.81 -7.45 20.00
CA PRO A 7 -17.23 -7.28 18.62
C PRO A 7 -16.17 -6.61 17.74
N LYS A 8 -16.03 -7.09 16.50
CA LYS A 8 -15.16 -6.49 15.48
C LYS A 8 -15.66 -5.07 15.16
N ARG A 9 -14.74 -4.10 15.06
CA ARG A 9 -15.06 -2.70 14.77
C ARG A 9 -14.36 -2.24 13.49
N LEU A 10 -14.93 -1.25 12.82
CA LEU A 10 -14.28 -0.61 11.66
C LEU A 10 -12.92 0.01 12.03
N SER A 11 -12.78 0.51 13.26
CA SER A 11 -11.51 1.04 13.76
C SER A 11 -10.39 -0.01 13.84
N ASP A 12 -10.74 -1.29 13.85
CA ASP A 12 -9.77 -2.38 13.92
C ASP A 12 -9.25 -2.76 12.52
N ILE A 13 -9.86 -2.24 11.45
CA ILE A 13 -9.45 -2.44 10.06
C ILE A 13 -8.20 -1.60 9.75
N VAL A 14 -7.27 -2.23 9.06
CA VAL A 14 -6.05 -1.63 8.49
C VAL A 14 -6.09 -1.86 6.98
N PRO A 15 -6.60 -0.89 6.20
CA PRO A 15 -6.53 -0.95 4.74
C PRO A 15 -5.08 -0.81 4.27
N SER A 16 -4.74 -1.51 3.19
CA SER A 16 -3.43 -1.44 2.54
C SER A 16 -3.60 -1.46 1.03
N ASP A 17 -2.83 -0.62 0.34
CA ASP A 17 -2.73 -0.65 -1.12
C ASP A 17 -1.31 -0.28 -1.60
N GLU A 18 -0.96 -0.74 -2.80
CA GLU A 18 0.32 -0.46 -3.45
C GLU A 18 0.16 0.44 -4.68
N THR A 19 0.94 1.51 -4.76
CA THR A 19 0.88 2.44 -5.89
C THR A 19 2.26 2.86 -6.39
N TRP A 20 2.36 3.11 -7.69
CA TRP A 20 3.59 3.59 -8.33
C TRP A 20 3.59 5.11 -8.41
N PHE A 21 4.54 5.74 -7.73
CA PHE A 21 4.85 7.15 -7.93
C PHE A 21 5.94 7.29 -8.97
N THR A 22 5.68 8.14 -9.95
CA THR A 22 6.59 8.39 -11.07
C THR A 22 7.21 9.77 -10.92
N PHE A 23 8.53 9.84 -11.03
CA PHE A 23 9.30 11.07 -10.93
C PHE A 23 9.59 11.56 -12.35
N PHE A 24 8.69 12.37 -12.89
CA PHE A 24 8.95 13.08 -14.14
C PHE A 24 8.30 14.45 -14.17
N ILE A 25 8.90 15.32 -14.97
CA ILE A 25 8.31 16.59 -15.33
C ILE A 25 7.17 16.28 -16.29
N ILE A 26 5.93 16.46 -15.84
CA ILE A 26 4.77 16.40 -16.73
C ILE A 26 4.89 17.60 -17.65
N PRO A 27 5.11 17.40 -18.97
CA PRO A 27 5.16 18.55 -19.84
C PRO A 27 3.76 19.18 -19.92
N PRO A 28 3.68 20.50 -20.08
CA PRO A 28 2.41 21.19 -20.14
C PRO A 28 1.55 20.64 -21.29
N LYS A 29 0.29 20.29 -20.99
CA LYS A 29 -0.69 19.81 -21.98
C LYS A 29 -1.09 20.90 -22.99
N ARG A 30 -0.90 22.16 -22.61
CA ARG A 30 -1.18 23.36 -23.41
C ARG A 30 -0.01 24.32 -23.27
N LEU A 31 0.53 24.76 -24.41
CA LEU A 31 1.57 25.77 -24.49
C LEU A 31 0.98 26.96 -25.25
N TRP A 32 1.18 28.16 -24.70
CA TRP A 32 0.97 29.38 -25.48
C TRP A 32 2.14 29.53 -26.43
N VAL A 33 1.86 29.69 -27.72
CA VAL A 33 2.85 29.94 -28.76
C VAL A 33 2.50 31.25 -29.44
N ASP A 34 3.51 32.01 -29.85
CA ASP A 34 3.27 33.13 -30.74
C ASP A 34 2.82 32.61 -32.11
N GLY A 35 2.02 33.40 -32.83
CA GLY A 35 1.42 32.97 -34.10
C GLY A 35 2.40 32.84 -35.27
N GLN A 36 3.70 33.03 -35.02
CA GLN A 36 4.77 33.10 -36.02
C GLN A 36 5.84 31.99 -35.82
N GLY A 37 5.76 31.23 -34.73
CA GLY A 37 6.74 30.20 -34.40
C GLY A 37 6.31 28.76 -34.72
N ASP A 38 7.29 27.88 -34.88
CA ASP A 38 7.08 26.45 -35.01
C ASP A 38 6.45 25.85 -33.74
N ARG A 39 5.64 24.81 -33.91
CA ARG A 39 5.02 24.09 -32.79
C ARG A 39 6.11 23.51 -31.88
N PRO A 40 6.12 23.84 -30.56
CA PRO A 40 7.12 23.29 -29.65
C PRO A 40 7.01 21.78 -29.56
N VAL A 41 8.15 21.11 -29.76
CA VAL A 41 8.27 19.66 -29.62
C VAL A 41 8.37 19.33 -28.14
N VAL A 42 7.38 18.60 -27.65
CA VAL A 42 7.32 18.15 -26.26
C VAL A 42 7.79 16.71 -26.18
N LEU A 43 8.94 16.48 -25.54
CA LEU A 43 9.44 15.15 -25.21
C LEU A 43 8.51 14.47 -24.18
N ARG A 44 7.89 13.37 -24.57
CA ARG A 44 7.11 12.51 -23.65
C ARG A 44 8.04 11.55 -22.92
N LEU A 45 8.51 11.94 -21.74
CA LEU A 45 9.43 11.14 -20.93
C LEU A 45 8.75 9.99 -20.15
N GLY A 46 7.43 9.86 -20.21
CA GLY A 46 6.63 9.07 -19.26
C GLY A 46 6.96 7.57 -19.17
N PHE A 47 7.47 6.92 -20.21
CA PHE A 47 7.74 5.47 -20.18
C PHE A 47 9.11 5.10 -19.58
N GLN A 48 10.09 6.01 -19.62
CA GLN A 48 11.44 5.80 -19.06
C GLN A 48 11.69 6.59 -17.77
N SER A 49 10.62 7.12 -17.19
CA SER A 49 10.70 7.90 -15.97
C SER A 49 11.01 7.00 -14.77
N ARG A 50 11.90 7.48 -13.88
CA ARG A 50 12.17 6.79 -12.62
C ARG A 50 10.86 6.67 -11.84
N LYS A 51 10.55 5.50 -11.32
CA LYS A 51 9.35 5.25 -10.50
C LYS A 51 9.71 4.51 -9.22
N ARG A 52 8.96 4.74 -8.16
CA ARG A 52 9.06 4.00 -6.91
C ARG A 52 7.67 3.48 -6.52
N MET A 53 7.64 2.26 -6.01
CA MET A 53 6.42 1.67 -5.46
C MET A 53 6.31 2.06 -4.00
N PHE A 54 5.11 2.46 -3.60
CA PHE A 54 4.75 2.78 -2.23
C PHE A 54 3.70 1.75 -1.80
N THR A 55 3.89 1.19 -0.62
CA THR A 55 2.88 0.37 0.07
C THR A 55 2.40 1.20 1.25
N VAL A 56 1.12 1.57 1.26
CA VAL A 56 0.56 2.46 2.27
C VAL A 56 -0.46 1.71 3.09
N PHE A 57 -0.31 1.75 4.40
CA PHE A 57 -1.27 1.24 5.36
C PHE A 57 -2.00 2.40 6.03
N PHE A 58 -3.29 2.22 6.26
CA PHE A 58 -4.14 3.24 6.87
C PHE A 58 -4.75 2.77 8.18
N ASN A 59 -5.17 3.74 8.97
CA ASN A 59 -5.98 3.56 10.15
C ASN A 59 -7.16 4.54 10.09
N CYS A 60 -8.10 4.45 11.03
CA CYS A 60 -9.27 5.35 11.07
C CYS A 60 -8.94 6.84 11.28
N SER A 61 -7.71 7.16 11.65
CA SER A 61 -7.23 8.52 11.92
C SER A 61 -6.30 9.06 10.81
N GLY A 62 -5.92 8.24 9.82
CA GLY A 62 -5.01 8.63 8.74
C GLY A 62 -4.01 7.53 8.36
N PRO A 63 -2.91 7.89 7.68
CA PRO A 63 -1.83 6.97 7.34
C PRO A 63 -1.22 6.35 8.61
N LEU A 64 -1.09 5.03 8.61
CA LEU A 64 -0.48 4.26 9.69
C LEU A 64 1.02 4.07 9.44
N GLU A 65 1.37 3.59 8.24
CA GLU A 65 2.74 3.26 7.85
C GLU A 65 2.90 3.36 6.34
N VAL A 66 4.10 3.74 5.86
CA VAL A 66 4.41 3.87 4.43
C VAL A 66 5.74 3.19 4.15
N ASP A 67 5.69 2.04 3.49
CA ASP A 67 6.89 1.39 2.96
C ASP A 67 7.17 1.91 1.54
N ILE A 68 8.42 2.32 1.29
CA ILE A 68 8.84 2.80 -0.02
C ILE A 68 9.86 1.82 -0.58
N LEU A 69 9.44 1.07 -1.59
CA LEU A 69 10.30 0.10 -2.26
C LEU A 69 11.56 0.81 -2.78
N HIS A 70 12.71 0.17 -2.55
CA HIS A 70 13.98 0.62 -3.09
C HIS A 70 13.94 0.60 -4.62
N GLN A 71 14.84 1.38 -5.23
CA GLN A 71 14.92 1.44 -6.68
C GLN A 71 15.32 0.06 -7.23
N ASP A 72 14.75 -0.33 -8.37
CA ASP A 72 15.07 -1.56 -9.10
C ASP A 72 14.85 -2.85 -8.30
N THR A 73 14.03 -2.79 -7.25
CA THR A 73 13.59 -3.96 -6.47
C THR A 73 12.15 -4.30 -6.80
N THR A 74 11.78 -5.57 -6.56
CA THR A 74 10.42 -6.08 -6.75
C THR A 74 9.85 -6.46 -5.41
N THR A 75 8.58 -6.11 -5.15
CA THR A 75 7.86 -6.58 -3.97
C THR A 75 7.66 -8.09 -4.05
N THR A 76 8.56 -8.84 -3.45
CA THR A 76 8.42 -10.28 -3.24
C THR A 76 7.63 -10.53 -1.95
N ALA A 77 7.15 -11.76 -1.76
CA ALA A 77 6.50 -12.15 -0.52
C ALA A 77 7.40 -11.94 0.71
N THR A 78 8.69 -12.28 0.58
CA THR A 78 9.68 -12.08 1.65
C THR A 78 9.88 -10.61 1.97
N TYR A 79 9.99 -9.76 0.94
CA TYR A 79 10.09 -8.31 1.13
C TYR A 79 8.86 -7.76 1.87
N TYR A 80 7.66 -8.13 1.42
CA TYR A 80 6.40 -7.68 2.01
C TYR A 80 6.30 -8.04 3.49
N VAL A 81 6.67 -9.28 3.86
CA VAL A 81 6.68 -9.72 5.26
C VAL A 81 7.73 -8.98 6.09
N GLN A 82 8.96 -8.90 5.59
CA GLN A 82 10.10 -8.40 6.36
C GLN A 82 10.13 -6.89 6.53
N ASN A 83 9.61 -6.14 5.55
CA ASN A 83 9.70 -4.69 5.52
C ASN A 83 8.34 -4.03 5.75
N ALA A 84 7.30 -4.46 5.03
CA ALA A 84 5.98 -3.82 5.15
C ALA A 84 5.24 -4.27 6.41
N LEU A 85 5.00 -5.58 6.57
CA LEU A 85 4.20 -6.10 7.69
C LEU A 85 4.86 -5.95 9.07
N SER A 86 6.19 -6.05 9.13
CA SER A 86 6.94 -5.88 10.38
C SER A 86 6.81 -4.45 10.92
N GLN A 87 6.90 -3.44 10.05
CA GLN A 87 6.75 -2.03 10.40
C GLN A 87 5.31 -1.72 10.83
N VAL A 88 4.31 -2.28 10.14
CA VAL A 88 2.89 -2.13 10.51
C VAL A 88 2.63 -2.63 11.92
N LYS A 89 3.21 -3.78 12.34
CA LYS A 89 3.06 -4.28 13.71
C LYS A 89 3.60 -3.27 14.73
N SER A 90 4.78 -2.72 14.49
CA SER A 90 5.36 -1.69 15.37
C SER A 90 4.47 -0.44 15.43
N ALA A 91 4.05 0.07 14.27
CA ALA A 91 3.19 1.24 14.17
C ALA A 91 1.84 1.05 14.89
N ILE A 92 1.23 -0.14 14.83
CA ILE A 92 0.00 -0.44 15.57
C ILE A 92 0.25 -0.38 17.09
N ASN A 93 1.35 -0.97 17.56
CA ASN A 93 1.65 -0.99 19.00
C ASN A 93 1.96 0.42 19.53
N GLU A 94 2.61 1.26 18.73
CA GLU A 94 2.94 2.65 19.09
C GLU A 94 1.73 3.58 19.02
N GLN A 95 0.99 3.58 17.91
CA GLN A 95 -0.12 4.52 17.68
C GLN A 95 -1.42 4.07 18.36
N ARG A 96 -1.54 2.78 18.71
CA ARG A 96 -2.75 2.21 19.31
C ARG A 96 -2.43 1.34 20.54
N PRO A 97 -1.84 1.90 21.61
CA PRO A 97 -1.43 1.10 22.79
C PRO A 97 -2.59 0.37 23.48
N LYS A 98 -3.84 0.82 23.29
CA LYS A 98 -5.06 0.16 23.79
C LYS A 98 -5.59 -0.95 22.87
N VAL A 99 -5.12 -1.03 21.63
CA VAL A 99 -5.54 -2.01 20.61
C VAL A 99 -4.33 -2.87 20.27
N SER A 100 -4.23 -4.03 20.92
CA SER A 100 -3.21 -5.03 20.59
C SER A 100 -3.23 -5.37 19.09
N THR A 101 -2.06 -5.66 18.51
CA THR A 101 -1.92 -6.19 17.13
C THR A 101 -2.84 -7.39 16.89
N SER A 102 -3.14 -8.18 17.93
CA SER A 102 -4.08 -9.31 17.87
C SER A 102 -5.53 -8.94 17.54
N ARG A 103 -5.89 -7.65 17.52
CA ARG A 103 -7.20 -7.18 17.05
C ARG A 103 -7.17 -6.61 15.64
N ALA A 104 -5.99 -6.47 15.02
CA ALA A 104 -5.86 -5.85 13.70
C ALA A 104 -6.48 -6.73 12.60
N LEU A 105 -7.31 -6.11 11.76
CA LEU A 105 -7.96 -6.70 10.60
C LEU A 105 -7.35 -6.10 9.33
N LEU A 106 -6.43 -6.81 8.68
CA LEU A 106 -5.79 -6.34 7.45
C LEU A 106 -6.73 -6.50 6.25
N LEU A 107 -6.96 -5.41 5.52
CA LEU A 107 -7.67 -5.40 4.25
C LEU A 107 -6.67 -5.04 3.15
N HIS A 108 -6.35 -5.99 2.28
CA HIS A 108 -5.38 -5.80 1.21
C HIS A 108 -5.78 -6.61 -0.04
N GLY A 109 -5.23 -6.21 -1.19
CA GLY A 109 -5.53 -6.83 -2.47
C GLY A 109 -5.05 -8.29 -2.59
N ASN A 110 -5.52 -8.96 -3.63
CA ASN A 110 -5.24 -10.38 -3.88
C ASN A 110 -3.89 -10.66 -4.59
N ALA A 111 -2.91 -9.76 -4.49
CA ALA A 111 -1.64 -9.86 -5.20
C ALA A 111 -0.86 -11.14 -4.85
N GLY A 112 -0.03 -11.63 -5.77
CA GLY A 112 0.77 -12.85 -5.57
C GLY A 112 1.57 -12.87 -4.26
N PRO A 113 2.34 -11.80 -3.93
CA PRO A 113 3.08 -11.69 -2.66
C PRO A 113 2.19 -11.79 -1.41
N HIS A 114 0.93 -11.38 -1.50
CA HIS A 114 -0.01 -11.35 -0.37
C HIS A 114 -0.52 -12.74 0.01
N LYS A 115 -0.64 -13.62 -0.99
CA LYS A 115 -1.14 -15.00 -0.84
C LYS A 115 -0.03 -16.05 -0.79
N ALA A 116 1.22 -15.63 -0.83
CA ALA A 116 2.35 -16.53 -0.86
C ALA A 116 2.46 -17.32 0.44
N ARG A 117 3.02 -18.54 0.34
CA ARG A 117 3.26 -19.42 1.49
C ARG A 117 4.18 -18.79 2.55
N ALA A 118 5.02 -17.83 2.18
CA ALA A 118 5.82 -17.06 3.12
C ALA A 118 4.99 -16.03 3.91
N THR A 119 3.90 -15.52 3.34
CA THR A 119 3.13 -14.39 3.90
C THR A 119 2.03 -14.86 4.85
N THR A 120 1.30 -15.93 4.49
CA THR A 120 0.19 -16.44 5.31
C THR A 120 0.60 -16.85 6.74
N PRO A 121 1.69 -17.60 6.96
CA PRO A 121 2.15 -17.94 8.31
C PRO A 121 2.62 -16.72 9.09
N SER A 122 3.34 -15.80 8.45
CA SER A 122 3.83 -14.59 9.11
C SER A 122 2.69 -13.70 9.59
N LEU A 123 1.60 -13.58 8.83
CA LEU A 123 0.40 -12.86 9.30
C LEU A 123 -0.21 -13.50 10.55
N GLN A 124 -0.22 -14.84 10.63
CA GLN A 124 -0.66 -15.57 11.82
C GLN A 124 0.26 -15.33 13.03
N GLU A 125 1.58 -15.37 12.82
CA GLU A 125 2.58 -15.10 13.87
C GLU A 125 2.51 -13.66 14.38
N LEU A 126 2.21 -12.70 13.50
CA LEU A 126 1.98 -11.31 13.87
C LEU A 126 0.62 -11.11 14.57
N GLY A 127 -0.28 -12.10 14.54
CA GLY A 127 -1.61 -12.03 15.11
C GLY A 127 -2.60 -11.19 14.29
N ILE A 128 -2.26 -10.90 13.03
CA ILE A 128 -3.06 -10.07 12.13
C ILE A 128 -4.05 -10.97 11.38
N GLN A 129 -5.34 -10.67 11.48
CA GLN A 129 -6.37 -11.38 10.72
C GLN A 129 -6.57 -10.70 9.37
N VAL A 130 -6.52 -11.46 8.28
CA VAL A 130 -6.82 -10.94 6.93
C VAL A 130 -8.33 -10.99 6.68
N LEU A 131 -8.89 -9.89 6.17
CA LEU A 131 -10.25 -9.82 5.70
C LEU A 131 -10.36 -10.37 4.27
N PRO A 132 -11.45 -11.08 3.94
CA PRO A 132 -11.68 -11.52 2.57
C PRO A 132 -11.83 -10.31 1.64
N TYR A 133 -11.12 -10.33 0.51
CA TYR A 133 -11.18 -9.29 -0.50
C TYR A 133 -11.58 -9.88 -1.86
N PRO A 134 -12.62 -9.36 -2.53
CA PRO A 134 -13.02 -9.86 -3.86
C PRO A 134 -11.98 -9.55 -4.95
N ALA A 135 -11.99 -10.34 -6.01
CA ALA A 135 -11.10 -10.11 -7.15
C ALA A 135 -11.60 -8.92 -7.99
N TYR A 136 -10.67 -8.06 -8.44
CA TYR A 136 -10.95 -6.90 -9.29
C TYR A 136 -11.91 -5.85 -8.70
N SER A 137 -11.80 -5.59 -7.39
CA SER A 137 -12.70 -4.66 -6.69
C SER A 137 -12.01 -3.40 -6.14
N PRO A 138 -11.31 -2.60 -6.97
CA PRO A 138 -10.51 -1.46 -6.49
C PRO A 138 -11.34 -0.32 -5.87
N CYS A 139 -12.66 -0.32 -6.03
CA CYS A 139 -13.56 0.71 -5.48
C CYS A 139 -13.83 0.56 -3.97
N ASP A 140 -13.28 -0.47 -3.33
CA ASP A 140 -13.57 -0.82 -1.93
C ASP A 140 -12.55 -0.22 -0.92
N PHE A 141 -11.68 0.70 -1.37
CA PHE A 141 -10.69 1.41 -0.56
C PHE A 141 -11.10 2.86 -0.25
#